data_AF-A0A7S0NQD8-F1
#
_entry.id   AF-A0A7S0NQD8-F1
#
_cell.length_a   1.000
_cell.length_b   1.000
_cell.length_c   1.000
_cell.angle_alpha   90.00
_cell.angle_beta   90.00
_cell.angle_gamma   90.00
#
_symmetry.space_group_name_H-M   'P 1'
#
loop_
_entity.id
_entity.type
_entity.pdbx_description
1 polymer ?
#
loop_
_entity_poly.entity_id
_entity_poly.type
_entity_poly.pdbx_seq_one_letter_code
_entity_poly.pdbx_strand_id
1 'polypeptide(L)'
;DLGLEMCAQSCTLEGCKYNEHPVYSALPCPSPPLSPPPSTPLSLPAPPSLPAPSTPPTPPTQPSLSPIPEDGVAVLAGDSDTDRVLFCLWPGDEAVNTSAGRALQWTKRELIAAQCCTSDGECRRRATSDGNASADNSDCVAGV
;
A
#
# COMPACT_ATOMS: atom_id res chain seq x y z
N ASP A 1 7.90 20.01 -4.94
CA ASP A 1 6.66 19.28 -4.63
C ASP A 1 5.79 19.37 -5.86
N LEU A 2 5.29 18.24 -6.38
CA LEU A 2 4.53 18.20 -7.64
C LEU A 2 3.03 18.52 -7.41
N GLY A 3 2.60 18.75 -6.16
CA GLY A 3 1.19 18.98 -5.82
C GLY A 3 0.29 17.76 -6.09
N LEU A 4 0.85 16.55 -5.98
CA LEU A 4 0.14 15.30 -6.24
C LEU A 4 -0.08 14.51 -4.97
N GLU A 5 -1.22 13.84 -4.90
CA GLU A 5 -1.64 12.99 -3.79
C GLU A 5 -1.90 11.56 -4.26
N MET A 6 -2.07 10.62 -3.32
CA MET A 6 -2.45 9.25 -3.67
C MET A 6 -3.88 9.22 -4.21
N CYS A 7 -4.11 8.47 -5.29
CA CYS A 7 -5.45 8.37 -5.87
C CYS A 7 -6.39 7.53 -5.01
N ALA A 8 -7.59 8.06 -4.74
CA ALA A 8 -8.70 7.32 -4.15
C ALA A 8 -9.58 6.60 -5.19
N GLN A 9 -9.02 6.25 -6.36
CA GLN A 9 -9.71 5.59 -7.47
C GLN A 9 -8.69 4.91 -8.39
N SER A 10 -9.13 3.92 -9.16
CA SER A 10 -8.29 3.31 -10.19
C SER A 10 -8.09 4.24 -11.40
N CYS A 11 -6.85 4.36 -11.87
CA CYS A 11 -6.46 5.23 -12.98
C CYS A 11 -6.03 4.47 -14.24
N THR A 12 -6.75 3.42 -14.66
CA THR A 12 -6.33 2.47 -15.70
C THR A 12 -6.08 3.11 -17.08
N LEU A 13 -5.21 2.49 -17.89
CA LEU A 13 -4.90 2.86 -19.29
C LEU A 13 -4.12 4.18 -19.49
N GLU A 14 -3.69 4.84 -18.42
CA GLU A 14 -2.97 6.12 -18.50
C GLU A 14 -1.47 6.01 -18.86
N GLY A 15 -0.96 4.84 -19.28
CA GLY A 15 0.44 4.62 -19.74
C GLY A 15 1.48 4.32 -18.63
N CYS A 16 2.77 4.55 -18.90
CA CYS A 16 3.90 4.38 -17.96
C CYS A 16 4.08 2.96 -17.36
N LYS A 17 3.69 1.92 -18.11
CA LYS A 17 3.70 0.48 -17.69
C LYS A 17 2.94 0.14 -16.41
N TYR A 18 2.32 1.10 -15.75
CA TYR A 18 1.55 0.90 -14.51
C TYR A 18 0.52 -0.21 -14.56
N ASN A 19 -0.10 -0.45 -15.72
CA ASN A 19 -1.09 -1.52 -15.85
C ASN A 19 -0.47 -2.91 -15.68
N GLU A 20 0.85 -3.04 -15.80
CA GLU A 20 1.57 -4.29 -15.57
C GLU A 20 1.83 -4.54 -14.07
N HIS A 21 1.56 -3.54 -13.21
CA HIS A 21 1.90 -3.55 -11.80
C HIS A 21 0.66 -3.36 -10.90
N PRO A 22 0.66 -3.92 -9.69
CA PRO A 22 -0.25 -3.50 -8.64
C PRO A 22 0.08 -2.07 -8.19
N VAL A 23 -0.92 -1.33 -7.71
CA VAL A 23 -0.77 0.09 -7.37
C VAL A 23 -1.23 0.43 -5.97
N TYR A 24 -0.47 1.29 -5.28
CA TYR A 24 -0.94 1.92 -4.04
C TYR A 24 -2.10 2.87 -4.35
N SER A 25 -3.08 2.94 -3.46
CA SER A 25 -4.19 3.88 -3.52
C SER A 25 -4.42 4.56 -2.17
N ALA A 26 -5.16 5.67 -2.16
CA ALA A 26 -5.68 6.28 -0.95
C ALA A 26 -6.98 5.62 -0.45
N LEU A 27 -7.45 4.56 -1.12
CA LEU A 27 -8.64 3.85 -0.67
C LEU A 27 -8.33 3.10 0.63
N PRO A 28 -9.22 3.20 1.63
CA PRO A 28 -9.10 2.39 2.83
C PRO A 28 -9.28 0.93 2.45
N CYS A 29 -8.72 0.05 3.27
CA CYS A 29 -8.99 -1.36 3.11
C CYS A 29 -10.47 -1.64 3.36
N PRO A 30 -11.13 -2.48 2.53
CA PRO A 30 -12.44 -2.98 2.89
C PRO A 30 -12.33 -3.64 4.25
N SER A 31 -13.26 -3.34 5.17
CA SER A 31 -13.23 -3.88 6.52
C SER A 31 -12.98 -5.38 6.43
N PRO A 32 -11.99 -5.93 7.17
CA PRO A 32 -11.82 -7.38 7.19
C PRO A 32 -13.18 -7.99 7.55
N PRO A 33 -13.58 -9.11 6.92
CA PRO A 33 -14.81 -9.78 7.31
C PRO A 33 -14.75 -9.97 8.83
N LEU A 34 -15.80 -9.51 9.54
CA LEU A 34 -15.89 -9.55 11.00
C LEU A 34 -15.30 -10.88 11.48
N SER A 35 -14.11 -10.82 12.07
CA SER A 35 -13.54 -12.01 12.67
C SER A 35 -14.57 -12.51 13.68
N PRO A 36 -14.87 -13.83 13.75
CA PRO A 36 -15.71 -14.33 14.81
C PRO A 36 -15.17 -13.81 16.14
N PRO A 37 -16.05 -13.45 17.11
CA PRO A 37 -15.59 -12.91 18.38
C PRO A 37 -14.52 -13.85 18.96
N PRO A 38 -13.47 -13.32 19.60
CA PRO A 38 -12.46 -14.18 20.22
C PRO A 38 -13.18 -15.11 21.19
N SER A 39 -13.13 -16.42 20.93
CA SER A 39 -13.55 -17.41 21.91
C SER A 39 -12.73 -17.16 23.16
N THR A 40 -13.38 -16.65 24.19
CA THR A 40 -12.78 -16.39 25.50
C THR A 40 -11.96 -17.61 25.92
N PRO A 41 -10.65 -17.50 26.16
CA PRO A 41 -9.92 -18.60 26.77
C PRO A 41 -10.45 -18.80 28.18
N LEU A 42 -10.94 -20.00 28.48
CA LEU A 42 -11.19 -20.46 29.84
C LEU A 42 -9.95 -20.17 30.69
N SER A 43 -10.12 -19.42 31.78
CA SER A 43 -9.06 -19.07 32.71
C SER A 43 -8.31 -20.31 33.20
N LEU A 44 -7.17 -20.60 32.59
CA LEU A 44 -6.17 -21.51 33.16
C LEU A 44 -5.42 -20.74 34.26
N PRO A 45 -5.17 -21.36 35.43
CA PRO A 45 -4.40 -20.72 36.49
C PRO A 45 -2.99 -20.39 36.01
N ALA A 46 -2.54 -19.17 36.30
CA ALA A 46 -1.23 -18.65 35.89
C ALA A 46 -0.08 -19.50 36.47
N PRO A 47 0.92 -19.89 35.67
CA PRO A 47 2.15 -20.48 36.19
C PRO A 47 2.98 -19.42 36.96
N PRO A 48 3.83 -19.82 37.91
CA PRO A 48 4.66 -18.89 38.67
C PRO A 48 5.63 -18.13 37.76
N SER A 49 5.77 -16.83 38.01
CA SER A 49 6.60 -15.90 37.24
C SER A 49 8.07 -16.33 37.24
N LEU A 50 8.61 -16.63 36.05
CA LEU A 50 10.05 -16.73 35.84
C LEU A 50 10.66 -15.32 35.71
N PRO A 51 11.90 -15.11 36.18
CA PRO A 51 12.59 -13.82 36.03
C PRO A 51 12.84 -13.51 34.54
N ALA A 52 12.57 -12.26 34.16
CA ALA A 52 12.72 -11.78 32.79
C ALA A 52 14.19 -11.83 32.32
N PRO A 53 14.49 -12.39 31.14
CA PRO A 53 15.81 -12.23 30.54
C PRO A 53 15.96 -10.81 29.97
N SER A 54 17.16 -10.25 30.12
CA SER A 54 17.55 -8.94 29.62
C SER A 54 17.28 -8.81 28.12
N THR A 55 16.57 -7.75 27.74
CA THR A 55 16.20 -7.45 26.35
C THR A 55 17.43 -7.22 25.46
N PRO A 56 17.46 -7.76 24.23
CA PRO A 56 18.49 -7.45 23.24
C PRO A 56 18.40 -5.99 22.76
N PRO A 57 19.49 -5.41 22.23
CA PRO A 57 19.52 -4.02 21.78
C PRO A 57 18.55 -3.79 20.62
N THR A 58 17.87 -2.65 20.68
CA THR A 58 16.98 -2.12 19.66
C THR A 58 17.72 -1.97 18.32
N PRO A 59 17.17 -2.48 17.19
CA PRO A 59 17.72 -2.22 15.86
C PRO A 59 17.60 -0.73 15.49
N PRO A 60 18.46 -0.24 14.58
CA PRO A 60 18.52 1.18 14.23
C PRO A 60 17.20 1.68 13.64
N THR A 61 16.77 2.84 14.12
CA THR A 61 15.64 3.62 13.64
C THR A 61 15.71 3.81 12.12
N GLN A 62 14.84 3.13 11.37
CA GLN A 62 14.61 3.46 9.96
C GLN A 62 14.04 4.88 9.85
N PRO A 63 14.38 5.63 8.78
CA PRO A 63 13.81 6.95 8.54
C PRO A 63 12.29 6.85 8.55
N SER A 64 11.63 7.82 9.20
CA SER A 64 10.18 7.90 9.36
C SER A 64 9.48 7.87 8.00
N LEU A 65 9.14 6.67 7.54
CA LEU A 65 8.06 6.48 6.60
C LEU A 65 6.80 6.94 7.32
N SER A 66 6.01 7.79 6.68
CA SER A 66 4.69 8.14 7.18
C SER A 66 3.95 6.83 7.50
N PRO A 67 3.45 6.64 8.73
CA PRO A 67 2.82 5.38 9.11
C PRO A 67 1.62 5.11 8.22
N ILE A 68 1.41 3.85 7.85
CA ILE A 68 0.19 3.44 7.15
C ILE A 68 -0.99 3.74 8.08
N PRO A 69 -2.09 4.34 7.58
CA PRO A 69 -3.28 4.62 8.39
C PRO A 69 -3.86 3.34 9.03
N GLU A 70 -4.55 3.48 10.16
CA GLU A 70 -5.15 2.34 10.88
C GLU A 70 -6.18 1.59 10.03
N ASP A 71 -6.91 2.30 9.16
CA ASP A 71 -7.84 1.73 8.18
C ASP A 71 -7.14 1.03 7.00
N GLY A 72 -5.81 1.02 6.98
CA GLY A 72 -4.99 0.39 5.96
C GLY A 72 -5.00 1.13 4.62
N VAL A 73 -4.15 0.66 3.72
CA VAL A 73 -4.05 1.13 2.33
C VAL A 73 -4.34 -0.02 1.40
N ALA A 74 -5.34 0.15 0.53
CA ALA A 74 -5.68 -0.83 -0.49
C ALA A 74 -4.67 -0.78 -1.65
N VAL A 75 -4.14 -1.95 -2.02
CA VAL A 75 -3.36 -2.13 -3.23
C VAL A 75 -4.29 -2.66 -4.32
N LEU A 76 -4.43 -1.91 -5.41
CA LEU A 76 -5.35 -2.20 -6.50
C LEU A 76 -4.64 -2.90 -7.67
N ALA A 77 -5.44 -3.55 -8.52
CA ALA A 77 -5.00 -4.02 -9.83
C ALA A 77 -4.82 -2.83 -10.78
N GLY A 78 -3.59 -2.55 -11.23
CA GLY A 78 -3.30 -1.38 -12.07
C GLY A 78 -3.91 -1.43 -13.48
N ASP A 79 -4.34 -2.61 -13.94
CA ASP A 79 -5.01 -2.87 -15.22
C ASP A 79 -6.54 -2.85 -15.15
N SER A 80 -7.12 -2.65 -13.97
CA SER A 80 -8.57 -2.74 -13.74
C SER A 80 -9.21 -1.36 -13.77
N ASP A 81 -10.14 -1.08 -14.68
CA ASP A 81 -10.95 0.15 -14.71
C ASP A 81 -11.87 0.33 -13.49
N THR A 82 -11.94 -0.68 -12.62
CA THR A 82 -12.61 -0.65 -11.32
C THR A 82 -11.61 -0.71 -10.17
N ASP A 83 -12.02 -0.29 -8.97
CA ASP A 83 -11.23 -0.31 -7.71
C ASP A 83 -11.03 -1.73 -7.16
N ARG A 84 -10.46 -2.61 -7.99
CA ARG A 84 -10.26 -4.00 -7.68
C ARG A 84 -9.09 -4.16 -6.71
N VAL A 85 -9.42 -4.29 -5.43
CA VAL A 85 -8.45 -4.56 -4.36
C VAL A 85 -7.83 -5.94 -4.54
N LEU A 86 -6.49 -6.00 -4.55
CA LEU A 86 -5.72 -7.23 -4.57
C LEU A 86 -5.35 -7.67 -3.16
N PHE A 87 -4.80 -6.75 -2.36
CA PHE A 87 -4.45 -6.96 -0.97
C PHE A 87 -4.35 -5.63 -0.24
N CYS A 88 -4.14 -5.71 1.06
CA CYS A 88 -4.08 -4.58 1.97
C CYS A 88 -2.72 -4.49 2.65
N LEU A 89 -2.31 -3.26 2.90
CA LEU A 89 -1.19 -2.93 3.76
C LEU A 89 -1.73 -2.30 5.04
N TRP A 90 -1.21 -2.72 6.17
CA TRP A 90 -1.61 -2.28 7.50
C TRP A 90 -0.42 -1.65 8.23
N PRO A 91 -0.65 -0.96 9.37
CA PRO A 91 0.45 -0.55 10.24
C PRO A 91 1.40 -1.73 10.53
N GLY A 92 2.68 -1.59 10.18
CA GLY A 92 3.70 -2.65 10.23
C GLY A 92 4.13 -3.21 8.85
N ASP A 93 3.38 -2.92 7.78
CA ASP A 93 3.70 -3.32 6.39
C ASP A 93 4.40 -2.19 5.58
N GLU A 94 4.95 -1.17 6.21
CA GLU A 94 5.53 0.03 5.58
C GLU A 94 6.72 -0.29 4.67
N ALA A 95 7.41 -1.40 4.95
CA ALA A 95 8.52 -1.90 4.14
C ALA A 95 8.07 -2.72 2.92
N VAL A 96 6.77 -2.99 2.76
CA VAL A 96 6.23 -3.80 1.66
C VAL A 96 6.13 -2.95 0.39
N ASN A 97 7.00 -3.26 -0.57
CA ASN A 97 7.09 -2.61 -1.88
C ASN A 97 6.90 -3.56 -3.07
N THR A 98 6.54 -4.81 -2.80
CA THR A 98 6.32 -5.84 -3.82
C THR A 98 5.06 -6.64 -3.53
N SER A 99 4.42 -7.12 -4.59
CA SER A 99 3.24 -7.98 -4.50
C SER A 99 3.56 -9.46 -4.29
N ALA A 100 4.84 -9.81 -4.14
CA ALA A 100 5.31 -11.18 -4.01
C ALA A 100 4.56 -11.96 -2.91
N GLY A 101 3.79 -12.96 -3.32
CA GLY A 101 3.04 -13.84 -2.41
C GLY A 101 1.78 -13.23 -1.79
N ARG A 102 1.41 -11.98 -2.14
CA ARG A 102 0.19 -11.31 -1.67
C ARG A 102 -0.83 -11.12 -2.80
N ALA A 103 -0.40 -10.83 -4.03
CA ALA A 103 -1.27 -10.79 -5.20
C ALA A 103 -1.21 -12.13 -5.96
N LEU A 104 -2.04 -13.10 -5.55
CA LEU A 104 -2.04 -14.47 -6.12
C LEU A 104 -2.25 -14.53 -7.65
N GLN A 105 -2.82 -13.47 -8.26
CA GLN A 105 -3.05 -13.38 -9.70
C GLN A 105 -1.89 -12.72 -10.47
N TRP A 106 -0.96 -12.06 -9.79
CA TRP A 106 0.28 -11.58 -10.39
C TRP A 106 1.39 -12.61 -10.15
N THR A 107 1.67 -13.42 -11.17
CA THR A 107 2.68 -14.48 -11.11
C THR A 107 4.12 -13.96 -11.11
N LYS A 108 4.31 -12.66 -11.39
CA LYS A 108 5.60 -11.98 -11.27
C LYS A 108 5.65 -11.21 -9.94
N ARG A 109 6.80 -11.26 -9.27
CA ARG A 109 7.13 -10.47 -8.08
C ARG A 109 7.32 -9.00 -8.48
N GLU A 110 6.24 -8.38 -8.94
CA GLU A 110 6.29 -7.00 -9.41
C GLU A 110 6.40 -6.05 -8.21
N LEU A 111 7.10 -4.95 -8.43
CA LEU A 111 7.06 -3.82 -7.52
C LEU A 111 5.65 -3.22 -7.54
N ILE A 112 5.22 -2.70 -6.39
CA ILE A 112 3.98 -1.95 -6.28
C ILE A 112 4.28 -0.53 -6.76
N ALA A 113 3.59 -0.07 -7.79
CA ALA A 113 3.76 1.27 -8.34
C ALA A 113 2.87 2.28 -7.58
N ALA A 114 3.24 3.57 -7.58
CA ALA A 114 2.44 4.60 -6.89
C ALA A 114 1.46 5.28 -7.86
N GLN A 115 0.17 5.31 -7.52
CA GLN A 115 -0.86 5.97 -8.32
C GLN A 115 -1.14 7.37 -7.79
N CYS A 116 -0.79 8.39 -8.57
CA CYS A 116 -0.88 9.79 -8.18
C CYS A 116 -2.06 10.48 -8.86
N CYS A 117 -2.73 11.39 -8.13
CA CYS A 117 -3.83 12.21 -8.58
C CYS A 117 -3.55 13.69 -8.24
N THR A 118 -4.20 14.60 -8.97
CA THR A 118 -4.33 15.99 -8.52
C THR A 118 -5.31 16.08 -7.35
N SER A 119 -5.37 17.24 -6.70
CA SER A 119 -6.35 17.52 -5.64
C SER A 119 -7.81 17.50 -6.10
N ASP A 120 -8.05 17.62 -7.41
CA ASP A 120 -9.39 17.46 -8.01
C ASP A 120 -9.72 15.99 -8.33
N GLY A 121 -8.81 15.06 -8.03
CA GLY A 121 -8.94 13.64 -8.32
C GLY A 121 -8.62 13.27 -9.78
N GLU A 122 -7.96 14.15 -10.54
CA GLU A 122 -7.54 13.80 -11.90
C GLU A 122 -6.30 12.90 -11.84
N CYS A 123 -6.39 11.73 -12.48
CA CYS A 123 -5.27 10.79 -12.58
C CYS A 123 -4.04 11.45 -13.21
N ARG A 124 -2.91 11.38 -12.52
CA ARG A 124 -1.65 12.00 -12.95
C ARG A 124 -0.51 11.00 -12.93
N ARG A 125 -0.40 10.22 -14.00
CA ARG A 125 0.71 9.26 -14.19
C ARG A 125 1.96 9.88 -14.82
N ARG A 126 1.78 10.93 -15.64
CA ARG A 126 2.85 11.73 -16.23
C ARG A 126 2.72 13.16 -15.77
N ALA A 127 3.78 13.72 -15.20
CA ALA A 127 3.79 15.11 -14.78
C ALA A 127 5.12 15.78 -15.13
N THR A 128 5.06 17.00 -15.65
CA THR A 128 6.24 17.83 -15.81
C THR A 128 6.84 18.16 -14.44
N SER A 129 8.04 18.75 -14.41
CA SER A 129 8.69 19.15 -13.16
C SER A 129 7.88 20.12 -12.28
N ASP A 130 6.92 20.84 -12.88
CA ASP A 130 6.00 21.75 -12.19
C ASP A 130 4.70 21.06 -11.73
N GLY A 131 4.58 19.74 -11.93
CA GLY A 131 3.40 18.97 -11.58
C GLY A 131 2.29 19.00 -12.64
N ASN A 132 2.45 19.70 -13.76
CA ASN A 132 1.45 19.79 -14.83
C ASN A 132 1.32 18.50 -15.65
N ALA A 133 0.17 18.28 -16.29
CA ALA A 133 -0.05 17.12 -17.14
C ALA A 133 0.99 17.03 -18.26
N SER A 134 1.45 15.80 -18.55
CA SER A 134 2.36 15.52 -19.66
C SER A 134 1.88 14.34 -20.50
N ALA A 135 2.22 14.37 -21.78
CA ALA A 135 1.99 13.27 -22.72
C ALA A 135 3.24 12.38 -22.91
N ASP A 136 4.39 12.81 -22.40
CA ASP A 136 5.67 12.12 -22.61
C ASP A 136 5.92 11.06 -21.54
N ASN A 137 6.27 9.84 -21.97
CA ASN A 137 6.61 8.74 -21.06
C ASN A 137 7.93 8.97 -20.30
N SER A 138 8.71 10.02 -20.62
CA SER A 138 9.84 10.43 -19.77
C SER A 138 9.39 11.03 -18.45
N ASP A 139 8.16 11.52 -18.39
CA ASP A 139 7.62 12.30 -17.27
C ASP A 139 6.82 11.43 -16.30
N CYS A 140 7.03 10.11 -16.33
CA CYS A 140 6.35 9.18 -15.43
C CYS A 140 6.69 9.49 -13.97
N VAL A 141 5.66 9.73 -13.15
CA VAL A 141 5.84 10.15 -11.75
C VAL A 141 6.28 8.98 -10.86
N ALA A 142 5.73 7.79 -11.08
CA ALA A 142 6.11 6.57 -10.36
C ALA A 142 5.92 5.29 -11.21
N GLY A 143 6.11 5.42 -12.53
CA GLY A 143 6.15 4.28 -13.47
C GLY A 143 7.49 3.53 -13.38
N VAL A 144 7.49 2.27 -13.82
CA VAL A 144 8.61 1.30 -13.69
C VAL A 144 9.25 0.96 -15.03
#